data_AF-A0A3B8JUQ4-F1
#
_entry.id   AF-A0A3B8JUQ4-F1
#
_cell.length_a   1.000
_cell.length_b   1.000
_cell.length_c   1.000
_cell.angle_alpha   90.00
_cell.angle_beta   90.00
_cell.angle_gamma   90.00
#
_symmetry.space_group_name_H-M   'P 1'
#
loop_
_entity.id
_entity.type
_entity.pdbx_description
1 polymer ?
#
loop_
_entity_poly.entity_id
_entity_poly.type
_entity_poly.pdbx_seq_one_letter_code
_entity_poly.pdbx_strand_id
1 'polypeptide(L)'
;MQHCRKILTAFVLILVLTTTAACSGAVQAKQPTSSVPALSHTGDYALLERGNSPAGQDFGNWVVSTAKGVVQDAYVRDNNKLGVVITRQVRPNEVKPLAKSLVQGFHKNFPNQDLKVLVYAPDKKLILTAQYDEQSKQIEYK
;
A
#
# COMPACT_ATOMS: atom_id res chain seq x y z
N MET A 1 15.27 60.90 -28.21
CA MET A 1 14.70 59.53 -28.22
C MET A 1 13.85 59.32 -26.95
N GLN A 2 12.81 60.10 -26.62
CA GLN A 2 11.51 60.20 -27.30
C GLN A 2 11.04 58.88 -27.90
N HIS A 3 10.32 58.05 -27.15
CA HIS A 3 8.86 58.00 -27.26
C HIS A 3 8.27 56.79 -26.52
N CYS A 4 7.72 57.06 -25.33
CA CYS A 4 6.50 56.42 -24.87
C CYS A 4 5.43 56.55 -25.97
N ARG A 5 5.09 55.44 -26.62
CA ARG A 5 3.88 55.28 -27.42
C ARG A 5 3.16 54.07 -26.85
N LYS A 6 2.15 54.29 -26.00
CA LYS A 6 0.74 54.29 -26.43
C LYS A 6 0.45 53.11 -27.35
N ILE A 7 -0.01 52.00 -26.76
CA ILE A 7 -0.98 51.13 -27.40
C ILE A 7 -2.09 50.88 -26.37
N LEU A 8 -3.06 51.79 -26.40
CA LEU A 8 -4.42 51.62 -25.87
C LEU A 8 -5.20 50.87 -26.96
N THR A 9 -5.78 49.72 -26.60
CA THR A 9 -7.09 49.18 -27.07
C THR A 9 -7.23 47.75 -26.55
N ALA A 10 -7.91 47.51 -25.42
CA ALA A 10 -9.36 47.29 -25.36
C ALA A 10 -9.84 46.05 -26.15
N PHE A 11 -9.97 44.91 -25.47
CA PHE A 11 -10.94 43.83 -25.71
C PHE A 11 -10.92 42.92 -24.47
N VAL A 12 -11.72 43.18 -23.42
CA VAL A 12 -13.16 42.87 -23.28
C VAL A 12 -13.42 41.35 -23.30
N LEU A 13 -13.91 40.85 -22.15
CA LEU A 13 -14.62 39.58 -21.91
C LEU A 13 -13.76 38.32 -22.16
N ILE A 14 -13.41 37.53 -21.14
CA ILE A 14 -14.36 36.63 -20.46
C ILE A 14 -13.87 36.40 -19.04
N LEU A 15 -14.63 36.95 -18.09
CA LEU A 15 -14.56 36.65 -16.67
C LEU A 15 -14.89 35.17 -16.48
N VAL A 16 -13.89 34.37 -16.13
CA VAL A 16 -14.04 32.92 -15.92
C VAL A 16 -14.99 32.69 -14.74
N LEU A 17 -16.04 31.93 -15.03
CA LEU A 17 -17.18 31.58 -14.19
C LEU A 17 -16.77 31.08 -12.80
N THR A 18 -17.04 31.89 -11.78
CA THR A 18 -17.28 31.41 -10.43
C THR A 18 -18.78 31.51 -10.14
N THR A 19 -19.46 30.39 -9.93
CA THR A 19 -20.30 30.11 -8.74
C THR A 19 -21.10 28.83 -8.91
N THR A 20 -21.00 28.03 -7.86
CA THR A 20 -21.70 26.79 -7.52
C THR A 20 -23.09 27.06 -6.94
N ALA A 21 -24.11 26.31 -7.38
CA ALA A 21 -25.28 25.88 -6.60
C ALA A 21 -26.08 24.90 -7.50
N ALA A 22 -26.03 23.59 -7.27
CA ALA A 22 -26.99 22.81 -6.47
C ALA A 22 -28.40 22.74 -7.10
N CYS A 23 -28.77 21.58 -7.67
CA CYS A 23 -29.75 20.64 -7.10
C CYS A 23 -30.31 19.61 -8.11
N SER A 24 -30.28 18.36 -7.66
CA SER A 24 -31.39 17.39 -7.70
C SER A 24 -31.90 16.88 -9.05
N GLY A 25 -31.29 15.78 -9.50
CA GLY A 25 -31.91 14.82 -10.41
C GLY A 25 -31.54 13.40 -9.98
N ALA A 26 -32.36 12.76 -9.16
CA ALA A 26 -32.23 11.34 -8.87
C ALA A 26 -32.61 10.55 -10.14
N VAL A 27 -31.62 10.02 -10.83
CA VAL A 27 -31.82 8.97 -11.84
C VAL A 27 -31.01 7.75 -11.44
N GLN A 28 -31.77 6.73 -11.09
CA GLN A 28 -31.31 5.43 -10.62
C GLN A 28 -30.61 4.70 -11.78
N ALA A 29 -29.28 4.79 -11.85
CA ALA A 29 -28.49 4.02 -12.78
C ALA A 29 -28.50 2.55 -12.34
N LYS A 30 -29.22 1.73 -13.10
CA LYS A 30 -29.23 0.26 -13.05
C LYS A 30 -27.78 -0.25 -13.09
N GLN A 31 -27.29 -0.70 -11.94
CA GLN A 31 -25.95 -1.25 -11.79
C GLN A 31 -25.79 -2.50 -12.67
N PRO A 32 -24.74 -2.61 -13.49
CA PRO A 32 -24.45 -3.83 -14.22
C PRO A 32 -24.13 -4.94 -13.23
N THR A 33 -24.79 -6.09 -13.40
CA THR A 33 -24.42 -7.36 -12.81
C THR A 33 -23.00 -7.71 -13.25
N SER A 34 -22.03 -7.40 -12.40
CA SER A 34 -20.71 -8.02 -12.41
C SER A 34 -20.48 -8.63 -11.04
N SER A 35 -21.20 -9.71 -10.79
CA SER A 35 -20.88 -10.68 -9.75
C SER A 35 -19.61 -11.42 -10.19
N VAL A 36 -18.46 -10.76 -10.07
CA VAL A 36 -17.24 -11.50 -9.76
C VAL A 36 -17.39 -11.89 -8.29
N PRO A 37 -17.22 -13.17 -7.92
CA PRO A 37 -17.14 -13.50 -6.51
C PRO A 37 -15.86 -12.85 -5.98
N ALA A 38 -15.98 -11.64 -5.43
CA ALA A 38 -15.07 -11.23 -4.38
C ALA A 38 -15.30 -12.26 -3.28
N LEU A 39 -14.42 -13.27 -3.23
CA LEU A 39 -14.35 -14.24 -2.15
C LEU A 39 -14.38 -13.45 -0.84
N SER A 40 -15.57 -13.36 -0.28
CA SER A 40 -15.83 -12.75 1.00
C SER A 40 -15.34 -13.73 2.04
N HIS A 41 -14.01 -13.82 2.19
CA HIS A 41 -13.38 -14.31 3.42
C HIS A 41 -13.46 -13.20 4.49
N THR A 42 -14.65 -12.63 4.66
CA THR A 42 -15.01 -11.66 5.68
C THR A 42 -15.75 -12.43 6.76
N GLY A 43 -15.03 -13.31 7.45
CA GLY A 43 -15.58 -14.14 8.53
C GLY A 43 -14.97 -13.77 9.88
N ASP A 44 -13.66 -14.00 10.04
CA ASP A 44 -12.99 -13.83 11.34
C ASP A 44 -11.64 -13.09 11.27
N TYR A 45 -11.23 -12.63 10.08
CA TYR A 45 -9.88 -12.07 9.85
C TYR A 45 -9.80 -10.53 9.91
N ALA A 46 -10.94 -9.83 9.90
CA ALA A 46 -10.96 -8.40 9.58
C ALA A 46 -10.60 -7.45 10.74
N LEU A 47 -10.61 -7.91 12.01
CA LEU A 47 -10.49 -7.00 13.16
C LEU A 47 -9.22 -7.15 14.00
N LEU A 48 -8.51 -8.28 13.95
CA LEU A 48 -7.41 -8.51 14.90
C LEU A 48 -6.01 -8.17 14.36
N GLU A 49 -5.82 -7.99 13.04
CA GLU A 49 -4.46 -7.93 12.48
C GLU A 49 -4.24 -6.93 11.34
N ARG A 50 -5.16 -6.00 11.07
CA ARG A 50 -4.86 -4.90 10.14
C ARG A 50 -3.92 -3.92 10.83
N GLY A 51 -2.89 -3.45 10.12
CA GLY A 51 -1.79 -2.74 10.75
C GLY A 51 -2.22 -1.58 11.66
N ASN A 52 -1.51 -1.40 12.77
CA ASN A 52 -1.94 -0.52 13.87
C ASN A 52 -1.59 0.96 13.66
N SER A 53 -1.05 1.31 12.49
CA SER A 53 -0.72 2.69 12.11
C SER A 53 -1.04 2.93 10.63
N PRO A 54 -1.30 4.19 10.21
CA PRO A 54 -1.46 4.53 8.80
C PRO A 54 -0.26 4.10 7.94
N ALA A 55 0.95 4.38 8.41
CA ALA A 55 2.18 3.97 7.73
C ALA A 55 2.30 2.45 7.57
N GLY A 56 1.88 1.69 8.59
CA GLY A 56 1.87 0.23 8.55
C GLY A 56 0.85 -0.31 7.54
N GLN A 57 -0.33 0.31 7.47
CA GLN A 57 -1.35 -0.04 6.48
C GLN A 57 -0.87 0.26 5.06
N ASP A 58 -0.30 1.43 4.83
CA ASP A 58 0.23 1.84 3.52
C ASP A 58 1.35 0.90 3.06
N PHE A 59 2.28 0.55 3.97
CA PHE A 59 3.34 -0.39 3.65
C PHE A 59 2.81 -1.80 3.36
N GLY A 60 1.84 -2.30 4.13
CA GLY A 60 1.20 -3.60 3.86
C GLY A 60 0.57 -3.64 2.46
N ASN A 61 -0.21 -2.60 2.12
CA ASN A 61 -0.81 -2.46 0.78
C ASN A 61 0.27 -2.38 -0.31
N TRP A 62 1.34 -1.62 -0.06
CA TRP A 62 2.47 -1.50 -0.97
C TRP A 62 3.16 -2.84 -1.22
N VAL A 63 3.38 -3.66 -0.17
CA VAL A 63 3.97 -5.00 -0.30
C VAL A 63 3.11 -5.90 -1.20
N VAL A 64 1.79 -5.96 -0.96
CA VAL A 64 0.89 -6.78 -1.78
C VAL A 64 0.90 -6.32 -3.24
N SER A 65 0.82 -5.01 -3.48
CA SER A 65 0.81 -4.45 -4.85
C SER A 65 2.14 -4.67 -5.60
N THR A 66 3.28 -4.52 -4.90
CA THR A 66 4.62 -4.60 -5.50
C THR A 66 5.07 -6.03 -5.74
N ALA A 67 4.62 -6.97 -4.91
CA ALA A 67 4.99 -8.37 -5.00
C ALA A 67 4.30 -9.12 -6.16
N LYS A 68 3.39 -8.49 -6.92
CA LYS A 68 2.81 -9.01 -8.18
C LYS A 68 2.36 -10.47 -8.11
N GLY A 69 1.64 -10.86 -7.06
CA GLY A 69 1.11 -12.23 -6.91
C GLY A 69 2.04 -13.23 -6.20
N VAL A 70 3.23 -12.82 -5.77
CA VAL A 70 4.08 -13.58 -4.84
C VAL A 70 3.52 -13.52 -3.42
N VAL A 71 2.96 -12.38 -3.04
CA VAL A 71 2.33 -12.13 -1.74
C VAL A 71 0.82 -12.06 -1.91
N GLN A 72 0.11 -12.84 -1.09
CA GLN A 72 -1.35 -12.84 -1.03
C GLN A 72 -1.88 -11.78 -0.08
N ASP A 73 -1.22 -11.59 1.06
CA ASP A 73 -1.63 -10.64 2.09
C ASP A 73 -0.42 -10.15 2.89
N ALA A 74 -0.50 -8.93 3.42
CA ALA A 74 0.53 -8.37 4.27
C ALA A 74 -0.04 -7.38 5.29
N TYR A 75 0.54 -7.39 6.49
CA TYR A 75 0.19 -6.45 7.56
C TYR A 75 1.42 -6.00 8.33
N VAL A 76 1.38 -4.78 8.90
CA VAL A 76 2.45 -4.25 9.74
C VAL A 76 1.91 -3.94 11.13
N ARG A 77 2.57 -4.43 12.17
CA ARG A 77 2.23 -4.20 13.57
C ARG A 77 3.38 -3.52 14.30
N ASP A 78 3.02 -2.62 15.21
CA ASP A 78 3.92 -1.89 16.10
C ASP A 78 5.01 -1.12 15.35
N ASN A 79 4.80 -0.86 14.06
CA ASN A 79 5.80 -0.28 13.16
C ASN A 79 7.12 -1.07 13.08
N ASN A 80 7.17 -2.33 13.54
CA ASN A 80 8.39 -3.13 13.56
C ASN A 80 8.19 -4.62 13.24
N LYS A 81 6.95 -5.07 13.04
CA LYS A 81 6.63 -6.45 12.63
C LYS A 81 5.85 -6.43 11.33
N LEU A 82 6.37 -7.04 10.29
CA LEU A 82 5.68 -7.26 9.01
C LEU A 82 5.28 -8.74 8.93
N GLY A 83 3.98 -9.03 8.88
CA GLY A 83 3.47 -10.34 8.51
C GLY A 83 3.18 -10.41 7.02
N VAL A 84 3.62 -11.47 6.35
CA VAL A 84 3.43 -11.68 4.91
C VAL A 84 2.95 -13.09 4.65
N VAL A 85 1.84 -13.25 3.94
CA VAL A 85 1.34 -14.53 3.46
C VAL A 85 1.75 -14.68 2.00
N ILE A 86 2.56 -15.69 1.67
CA ILE A 86 2.99 -15.95 0.30
C ILE A 86 1.98 -16.82 -0.45
N THR A 87 2.02 -16.78 -1.78
CA THR A 87 1.24 -17.69 -2.62
C THR A 87 1.94 -19.04 -2.82
N ARG A 88 1.20 -20.03 -3.32
CA ARG A 88 1.72 -21.37 -3.64
C ARG A 88 2.80 -21.36 -4.76
N GLN A 89 2.97 -20.24 -5.45
CA GLN A 89 3.92 -20.10 -6.55
C GLN A 89 5.36 -19.92 -6.05
N VAL A 90 5.53 -19.47 -4.80
CA VAL A 90 6.85 -19.24 -4.19
C VAL A 90 7.46 -20.57 -3.78
N ARG A 91 8.63 -20.87 -4.31
CA ARG A 91 9.35 -22.11 -3.98
C ARG A 91 10.05 -21.97 -2.63
N PRO A 92 10.27 -23.07 -1.88
CA PRO A 92 10.93 -23.02 -0.57
C PRO A 92 12.30 -22.32 -0.58
N ASN A 93 13.08 -22.50 -1.65
CA ASN A 93 14.39 -21.85 -1.81
C ASN A 93 14.31 -20.34 -2.12
N GLU A 94 13.14 -19.84 -2.53
CA GLU A 94 12.88 -18.43 -2.82
C GLU A 94 12.39 -17.66 -1.58
N VAL A 95 11.94 -18.35 -0.53
CA VAL A 95 11.40 -17.73 0.69
C VAL A 95 12.46 -16.86 1.39
N LYS A 96 13.69 -17.35 1.51
CA LYS A 96 14.80 -16.61 2.14
C LYS A 96 15.18 -15.32 1.38
N PRO A 97 15.45 -15.35 0.06
CA PRO A 97 15.73 -14.11 -0.68
C PRO A 97 14.52 -13.16 -0.75
N LEU A 98 13.29 -13.68 -0.78
CA LEU A 98 12.09 -12.86 -0.66
C LEU A 98 12.05 -12.12 0.70
N ALA A 99 12.23 -12.85 1.80
CA ALA A 99 12.26 -12.27 3.14
C ALA A 99 13.35 -11.21 3.30
N LYS A 100 14.54 -11.45 2.71
CA LYS A 100 15.62 -10.45 2.67
C LYS A 100 15.16 -9.14 2.01
N SER A 101 14.54 -9.24 0.83
CA SER A 101 14.02 -8.08 0.09
C SER A 101 12.93 -7.35 0.88
N LEU A 102 12.04 -8.10 1.53
CA LEU A 102 10.99 -7.53 2.38
C LEU A 102 11.57 -6.79 3.59
N VAL A 103 12.54 -7.36 4.29
CA VAL A 103 13.25 -6.70 5.39
C VAL A 103 13.89 -5.40 4.91
N GLN A 104 14.56 -5.42 3.76
CA GLN A 104 15.20 -4.22 3.21
C GLN A 104 14.18 -3.12 2.87
N GLY A 105 13.04 -3.48 2.28
CA GLY A 105 11.95 -2.53 2.03
C GLY A 105 11.32 -2.01 3.32
N PHE A 106 11.19 -2.89 4.32
CA PHE A 106 10.60 -2.55 5.61
C PHE A 106 11.51 -1.59 6.39
N HIS A 107 12.82 -1.83 6.40
CA HIS A 107 13.81 -0.96 7.03
C HIS A 107 13.84 0.46 6.45
N LYS A 108 13.61 0.59 5.14
CA LYS A 108 13.51 1.92 4.50
C LYS A 108 12.33 2.74 5.01
N ASN A 109 11.21 2.09 5.30
CA ASN A 109 9.99 2.76 5.77
C ASN A 109 9.96 2.93 7.30
N PHE A 110 10.69 2.08 8.01
CA PHE A 110 10.69 2.01 9.48
C PHE A 110 12.15 1.95 10.00
N PRO A 111 12.94 3.02 9.82
CA PRO A 111 14.37 3.02 10.15
C PRO A 111 14.66 3.12 11.66
N ASN A 112 15.92 2.88 12.04
CA ASN A 112 16.44 3.10 13.40
C ASN A 112 15.83 2.21 14.49
N GLN A 113 15.44 0.99 14.13
CA GLN A 113 14.88 0.03 15.07
C GLN A 113 15.04 -1.41 14.56
N ASP A 114 14.94 -2.36 15.47
CA ASP A 114 14.90 -3.78 15.11
C ASP A 114 13.59 -4.12 14.40
N LEU A 115 13.67 -4.97 13.38
CA LEU A 115 12.53 -5.32 12.54
C LEU A 115 12.36 -6.82 12.45
N LYS A 116 11.11 -7.25 12.34
CA LYS A 116 10.75 -8.65 12.20
C LYS A 116 9.86 -8.84 10.99
N VAL A 117 10.25 -9.74 10.09
CA VAL A 117 9.42 -10.17 8.97
C VAL A 117 9.04 -11.63 9.21
N LEU A 118 7.74 -11.87 9.32
CA LEU A 118 7.12 -13.18 9.53
C LEU A 118 6.55 -13.62 8.19
N VAL A 119 7.10 -14.69 7.62
CA VAL A 119 6.64 -15.23 6.34
C VAL A 119 5.80 -16.46 6.61
N TYR A 120 4.56 -16.41 6.15
CA TYR A 120 3.56 -17.46 6.28
C TYR A 120 3.31 -18.12 4.93
N ALA A 121 3.17 -19.44 4.92
CA ALA A 121 2.68 -20.20 3.79
C ALA A 121 1.19 -19.88 3.49
N PRO A 122 0.65 -20.29 2.32
CA PRO A 122 -0.77 -20.10 1.98
C PRO A 122 -1.74 -20.72 2.98
N ASP A 123 -1.32 -21.74 3.74
CA ASP A 123 -2.08 -22.36 4.83
C ASP A 123 -1.91 -21.63 6.18
N LYS A 124 -1.26 -20.47 6.17
CA LYS A 124 -0.99 -19.58 7.31
C LYS A 124 -0.02 -20.14 8.35
N LYS A 125 0.73 -21.19 8.01
CA LYS A 125 1.84 -21.65 8.86
C LYS A 125 3.04 -20.73 8.70
N LEU A 126 3.63 -20.31 9.82
CA LEU A 126 4.91 -19.59 9.82
C LEU A 126 6.00 -20.53 9.27
N ILE A 127 6.69 -20.11 8.22
CA ILE A 127 7.73 -20.90 7.56
C ILE A 127 9.11 -20.28 7.64
N LEU A 128 9.19 -18.97 7.89
CA LEU A 128 10.45 -18.26 8.07
C LEU A 128 10.21 -16.99 8.88
N THR A 129 11.10 -16.73 9.84
CA THR A 129 11.22 -15.43 10.48
C THR A 129 12.56 -14.80 10.09
N ALA A 130 12.52 -13.61 9.51
CA ALA A 130 13.71 -12.80 9.31
C ALA A 130 13.73 -11.67 10.34
N GLN A 131 14.81 -11.55 11.10
CA GLN A 131 14.98 -10.54 12.15
C GLN A 131 16.14 -9.65 11.76
N TYR A 132 15.85 -8.36 11.57
CA TYR A 132 16.87 -7.34 11.37
C TYR A 132 17.23 -6.74 12.71
N ASP A 133 18.53 -6.74 13.00
CA ASP A 133 19.10 -6.13 14.18
C ASP A 133 19.77 -4.81 13.78
N GLU A 134 19.28 -3.71 14.36
CA GLU A 134 19.69 -2.36 13.97
C GLU A 134 21.13 -2.05 14.42
N GLN A 135 21.62 -2.71 15.46
CA GLN A 135 22.96 -2.48 16.00
C GLN A 135 24.05 -3.13 15.12
N SER A 136 23.85 -4.39 14.75
CA SER A 136 24.77 -5.18 13.94
C SER A 136 24.55 -5.03 12.43
N LYS A 137 23.41 -4.45 12.03
CA LYS A 137 22.98 -4.33 10.63
C LYS A 137 22.83 -5.68 9.91
N GLN A 138 22.63 -6.76 10.67
CA GLN A 138 22.50 -8.12 10.14
C GLN A 138 21.05 -8.58 10.11
N ILE A 139 20.79 -9.59 9.27
CA ILE A 139 19.52 -10.30 9.22
C ILE A 139 19.75 -11.73 9.70
N GLU A 140 19.10 -12.09 10.82
CA GLU A 140 19.04 -13.45 11.34
C GLU A 140 17.80 -14.15 10.76
N TYR A 141 17.91 -15.45 10.49
CA TYR A 141 16.82 -16.28 9.97
C TYR A 141 16.50 -17.40 10.95
N LYS A 142 15.22 -17.59 11.28
CA LYS A 142 14.70 -18.62 12.17
C LYS A 142 13.56 -19.39 11.49
#